data_AF-A0A812ZL58-F1
#
_entry.id   AF-A0A812ZL58-F1
#
_cell.length_a   1.000
_cell.length_b   1.000
_cell.length_c   1.000
_cell.angle_alpha   90.00
_cell.angle_beta   90.00
_cell.angle_gamma   90.00
#
_symmetry.space_group_name_H-M   'P 1'
#
loop_
_entity.id
_entity.type
_entity.pdbx_description
1 polymer ?
#
loop_
_entity_poly.entity_id
_entity_poly.type
_entity_poly.pdbx_seq_one_letter_code
_entity_poly.pdbx_strand_id
1 'polypeptide(L)'
;MGATWSCEEDPGCWEGDEAKPGEVSATLDVDDVLSTHSQDWRHSPTSDESEAGKRCSHQSAVPAEELEVDANLMRGLSLRQSLRNFGILWLVSPETRYPCRVETHPVPKFDVFVSHTWRTPGRWKILCLMYQTGWGLSFFLQTLVATVLLVLGLIGILPLPSTTTIAGIPPEQYEASPWMRASSLPTMILGLCMAPYVGDLFNKQVAFIDMASIDQTDPVQKEQGISSIAGFLKKSDELQVLWSVDYLSRLWCVFELAAYRTANPSGKSP
;
A
#
# COMPACT_ATOMS: atom_id res chain seq x y z
N MET A 1 -2.41 27.36 9.92
CA MET A 1 -2.53 26.71 11.24
C MET A 1 -1.62 25.49 11.20
N GLY A 2 -0.39 25.66 11.67
CA GLY A 2 0.66 24.64 11.57
C GLY A 2 0.55 23.66 12.73
N ALA A 3 0.58 22.36 12.40
CA ALA A 3 0.78 21.33 13.40
C ALA A 3 2.24 21.39 13.87
N THR A 4 2.43 21.72 15.15
CA THR A 4 3.72 21.63 15.83
C THR A 4 3.96 20.18 16.22
N TRP A 5 5.06 19.62 15.74
CA TRP A 5 5.52 18.27 16.05
C TRP A 5 6.39 18.36 17.31
N SER A 6 5.90 17.88 18.46
CA SER A 6 6.76 17.63 19.62
C SER A 6 7.17 16.17 19.60
N CYS A 7 8.46 15.93 19.37
CA CYS A 7 9.11 14.69 19.79
C CYS A 7 9.40 14.86 21.27
N GLU A 8 8.62 14.22 22.14
CA GLU A 8 8.99 14.07 23.53
C GLU A 8 10.03 12.94 23.59
N GLU A 9 11.29 13.32 23.81
CA GLU A 9 12.37 12.37 24.07
C GLU A 9 12.23 11.91 25.52
N ASP A 10 11.73 10.69 25.73
CA ASP A 10 11.70 10.06 27.05
C ASP A 10 13.07 9.38 27.31
N PRO A 11 13.92 9.86 28.23
CA PRO A 11 15.32 9.41 28.34
C PRO A 11 15.51 8.12 29.16
N GLY A 12 14.46 7.34 29.42
CA GLY A 12 14.41 6.47 30.59
C GLY A 12 14.51 4.95 30.40
N CYS A 13 14.79 4.40 29.21
CA CYS A 13 14.54 2.97 29.00
C CYS A 13 15.56 2.22 28.14
N TRP A 14 16.84 2.19 28.54
CA TRP A 14 17.77 1.11 28.13
C TRP A 14 19.05 1.11 28.97
N GLU A 15 18.99 0.56 30.18
CA GLU A 15 20.15 -0.11 30.78
C GLU A 15 19.77 -1.58 30.97
N GLY A 16 20.40 -2.44 30.16
CA GLY A 16 20.11 -3.87 30.08
C GLY A 16 21.13 -4.57 29.20
N ASP A 17 22.31 -4.79 29.80
CA ASP A 17 23.36 -5.80 29.56
C ASP A 17 23.64 -6.31 28.14
N GLU A 18 24.86 -5.99 27.68
CA GLU A 18 25.55 -6.64 26.56
C GLU A 18 25.76 -8.15 26.83
N ALA A 19 25.02 -9.01 26.11
CA ALA A 19 25.34 -10.42 25.99
C ALA A 19 26.21 -10.68 24.75
N LYS A 20 27.44 -11.13 24.97
CA LYS A 20 28.40 -11.57 23.94
C LYS A 20 27.93 -12.83 23.20
N PRO A 21 28.38 -13.04 21.94
CA PRO A 21 27.83 -14.06 21.05
C PRO A 21 28.23 -15.48 21.48
N GLY A 22 27.23 -16.26 21.88
CA GLY A 22 27.32 -17.70 22.06
C GLY A 22 26.69 -18.43 20.87
N GLU A 23 27.48 -19.27 20.24
CA GLU A 23 27.14 -20.16 19.14
C GLU A 23 26.05 -21.15 19.57
N VAL A 24 24.84 -21.04 19.01
CA VAL A 24 23.80 -22.07 19.09
C VAL A 24 23.33 -22.37 17.67
N SER A 25 23.90 -23.43 17.11
CA SER A 25 23.42 -24.08 15.90
C SER A 25 22.10 -24.78 16.21
N ALA A 26 20.99 -24.22 15.77
CA ALA A 26 19.70 -24.90 15.68
C ALA A 26 19.24 -24.89 14.23
N THR A 27 19.69 -25.89 13.47
CA THR A 27 19.13 -26.26 12.18
C THR A 27 17.70 -26.77 12.42
N LEU A 28 16.70 -25.96 12.11
CA LEU A 28 15.31 -26.42 12.04
C LEU A 28 15.14 -27.17 10.72
N ASP A 29 15.06 -28.49 10.86
CA ASP A 29 14.91 -29.45 9.76
C ASP A 29 13.47 -29.39 9.22
N VAL A 30 13.34 -29.09 7.93
CA VAL A 30 12.06 -28.78 7.27
C VAL A 30 11.19 -30.04 7.05
N ASP A 31 11.76 -31.22 7.31
CA ASP A 31 11.10 -32.51 7.10
C ASP A 31 10.18 -32.96 8.26
N ASP A 32 10.31 -32.37 9.45
CA ASP A 32 9.53 -32.82 10.63
C ASP A 32 8.09 -32.28 10.65
N VAL A 33 7.84 -31.14 10.00
CA VAL A 33 6.48 -30.56 9.85
C VAL A 33 5.67 -31.24 8.74
N LEU A 34 6.36 -31.93 7.80
CA LEU A 34 5.73 -32.62 6.67
C LEU A 34 5.42 -34.10 6.95
N SER A 35 5.84 -34.64 8.09
CA SER A 35 5.74 -36.08 8.41
C SER A 35 4.39 -36.53 9.01
N THR A 36 3.51 -35.60 9.42
CA THR A 36 2.24 -35.96 10.08
C THR A 36 1.01 -36.06 9.17
N HIS A 37 1.14 -35.88 7.86
CA HIS A 37 -0.01 -36.03 6.95
C HIS A 37 0.33 -36.53 5.52
N SER A 38 1.21 -37.52 5.42
CA SER A 38 1.46 -38.21 4.14
C SER A 38 1.57 -39.71 4.33
N GLN A 39 0.44 -40.42 4.30
CA GLN A 39 0.41 -41.81 3.89
C GLN A 39 -0.61 -42.04 2.78
N ASP A 40 -0.09 -42.72 1.75
CA ASP A 40 -0.73 -43.53 0.72
C ASP A 40 -1.56 -42.88 -0.39
N TRP A 41 -0.87 -42.58 -1.50
CA TRP A 41 -1.49 -42.50 -2.84
C TRP A 41 -0.63 -43.06 -3.98
N ARG A 42 -0.16 -44.31 -3.88
CA ARG A 42 0.12 -45.15 -5.08
C ARG A 42 0.48 -46.59 -4.72
N HIS A 43 -0.46 -47.52 -4.91
CA HIS A 43 -0.32 -48.75 -5.70
C HIS A 43 -1.70 -49.48 -5.76
N SER A 44 -2.19 -49.72 -6.98
CA SER A 44 -3.49 -50.36 -7.29
C SER A 44 -3.51 -51.87 -6.99
N PRO A 45 -4.71 -52.47 -6.89
CA PRO A 45 -5.10 -53.38 -7.97
C PRO A 45 -6.56 -53.24 -8.43
N THR A 46 -6.78 -53.73 -9.65
CA THR A 46 -8.00 -53.83 -10.44
C THR A 46 -9.09 -54.69 -9.79
N SER A 47 -10.34 -54.20 -9.76
CA SER A 47 -11.54 -54.81 -10.38
C SER A 47 -12.82 -54.20 -9.82
N ASP A 48 -13.82 -54.13 -10.70
CA ASP A 48 -15.26 -53.92 -10.47
C ASP A 48 -15.80 -52.48 -10.48
N GLU A 49 -16.45 -52.20 -11.61
CA GLU A 49 -17.41 -51.14 -11.86
C GLU A 49 -18.60 -51.23 -10.89
N SER A 50 -18.94 -50.13 -10.23
CA SER A 50 -20.25 -49.47 -10.25
C SER A 50 -20.45 -48.64 -8.98
N GLU A 51 -21.14 -47.51 -9.15
CA GLU A 51 -21.60 -46.59 -8.10
C GLU A 51 -20.56 -45.73 -7.39
N ALA A 52 -20.50 -44.45 -7.76
CA ALA A 52 -20.86 -43.34 -6.87
C ALA A 52 -20.31 -42.02 -7.41
N GLY A 53 -21.11 -41.33 -8.23
CA GLY A 53 -20.93 -39.90 -8.44
C GLY A 53 -21.36 -39.15 -7.17
N LYS A 54 -20.40 -38.71 -6.34
CA LYS A 54 -20.63 -37.65 -5.35
C LYS A 54 -19.44 -36.68 -5.34
N ARG A 55 -19.74 -35.48 -5.83
CA ARG A 55 -18.92 -34.28 -5.91
C ARG A 55 -18.56 -33.81 -4.48
N CYS A 56 -17.29 -33.87 -4.10
CA CYS A 56 -16.82 -33.24 -2.86
C CYS A 56 -16.57 -31.74 -3.09
N SER A 57 -17.52 -30.91 -2.66
CA SER A 57 -17.33 -29.47 -2.44
C SER A 57 -17.31 -29.22 -0.93
N HIS A 58 -16.14 -29.36 -0.30
CA HIS A 58 -15.92 -28.86 1.06
C HIS A 58 -15.18 -27.52 0.96
N GLN A 59 -15.94 -26.44 0.75
CA GLN A 59 -15.48 -25.10 1.14
C GLN A 59 -15.69 -24.99 2.65
N SER A 60 -14.63 -25.19 3.43
CA SER A 60 -14.65 -24.89 4.85
C SER A 60 -14.59 -23.37 5.00
N ALA A 61 -15.76 -22.73 5.04
CA ALA A 61 -15.86 -21.32 5.39
C ALA A 61 -15.54 -21.19 6.89
N VAL A 62 -14.56 -20.35 7.22
CA VAL A 62 -14.28 -19.95 8.60
C VAL A 62 -15.57 -19.35 9.19
N PRO A 63 -16.02 -19.78 10.39
CA PRO A 63 -17.24 -19.27 11.00
C PRO A 63 -17.22 -17.75 11.13
N ALA A 64 -18.32 -17.10 10.76
CA ALA A 64 -18.40 -15.64 10.62
C ALA A 64 -18.20 -14.86 11.94
N GLU A 65 -18.31 -15.54 13.08
CA GLU A 65 -18.26 -15.01 14.45
C GLU A 65 -16.82 -14.78 14.95
N GLU A 66 -15.84 -15.53 14.43
CA GLU A 66 -14.42 -15.40 14.82
C GLU A 66 -13.71 -14.21 14.13
N LEU A 67 -14.41 -13.51 13.24
CA LEU A 67 -13.90 -12.35 12.50
C LEU A 67 -14.51 -11.02 12.97
N GLU A 68 -15.17 -11.01 14.12
CA GLU A 68 -15.61 -9.77 14.75
C GLU A 68 -14.43 -9.09 15.45
N VAL A 69 -14.05 -7.91 14.94
CA VAL A 69 -12.98 -7.10 15.51
C VAL A 69 -13.57 -6.11 16.50
N ASP A 70 -12.91 -5.94 17.65
CA ASP A 70 -13.25 -4.86 18.57
C ASP A 70 -13.18 -3.50 17.86
N ALA A 71 -14.24 -2.71 17.98
CA ALA A 71 -14.33 -1.38 17.42
C ALA A 71 -13.17 -0.47 17.88
N ASN A 72 -12.58 -0.73 19.04
CA ASN A 72 -11.42 0.02 19.54
C ASN A 72 -10.14 -0.23 18.73
N LEU A 73 -10.01 -1.42 18.13
CA LEU A 73 -8.86 -1.80 17.29
C LEU A 73 -9.01 -1.29 15.85
N MET A 74 -10.21 -0.90 15.44
CA MET A 74 -10.50 -0.41 14.10
C MET A 74 -10.03 1.04 13.92
N ARG A 75 -8.75 1.22 13.60
CA ARG A 75 -8.14 2.54 13.37
C ARG A 75 -7.66 2.68 11.94
N GLY A 76 -7.92 3.84 11.34
CA GLY A 76 -7.51 4.13 9.96
C GLY A 76 -7.04 5.58 9.81
N LEU A 77 -6.46 5.86 8.64
CA LEU A 77 -6.03 7.19 8.22
C LEU A 77 -6.40 7.42 6.75
N SER A 78 -6.41 8.67 6.30
CA SER A 78 -6.54 8.90 4.86
C SER A 78 -5.31 8.33 4.12
N LEU A 79 -5.54 7.64 2.99
CA LEU A 79 -4.46 7.18 2.12
C LEU A 79 -3.54 8.34 1.71
N ARG A 80 -4.11 9.52 1.47
CA ARG A 80 -3.35 10.74 1.13
C ARG A 80 -2.60 11.30 2.31
N GLN A 81 -3.15 11.21 3.52
CA GLN A 81 -2.43 11.59 4.75
C GLN A 81 -1.16 10.76 4.93
N SER A 82 -1.16 9.49 4.52
CA SER A 82 0.04 8.62 4.54
C SER A 82 1.19 9.14 3.66
N LEU A 83 0.89 9.99 2.66
CA LEU A 83 1.86 10.55 1.71
C LEU A 83 2.33 11.97 2.07
N ARG A 84 1.76 12.58 3.12
CA ARG A 84 2.22 13.90 3.61
C ARG A 84 3.64 13.81 4.16
N ASN A 85 4.30 14.96 4.28
CA ASN A 85 5.68 15.06 4.75
C ASN A 85 6.63 14.13 3.96
N PHE A 86 6.55 14.16 2.62
CA PHE A 86 7.33 13.31 1.72
C PHE A 86 7.12 11.79 1.92
N GLY A 87 5.99 11.39 2.50
CA GLY A 87 5.67 9.98 2.72
C GLY A 87 6.62 9.29 3.70
N ILE A 88 7.12 10.01 4.73
CA ILE A 88 8.04 9.47 5.75
C ILE A 88 7.56 8.13 6.32
N LEU A 89 6.25 7.94 6.50
CA LEU A 89 5.65 6.68 6.95
C LEU A 89 6.14 5.48 6.13
N TRP A 90 6.25 5.65 4.81
CA TRP A 90 6.64 4.58 3.89
C TRP A 90 8.16 4.39 3.77
N LEU A 91 8.95 5.39 4.19
CA LEU A 91 10.41 5.36 4.16
C LEU A 91 11.02 4.62 5.35
N VAL A 92 10.27 4.49 6.44
CA VAL A 92 10.70 3.84 7.68
C VAL A 92 10.16 2.42 7.72
N SER A 93 11.01 1.45 8.06
CA SER A 93 10.57 0.07 8.30
C SER A 93 10.28 -0.11 9.79
N PRO A 94 9.22 -0.86 10.17
CA PRO A 94 8.96 -1.18 11.57
C PRO A 94 10.10 -1.94 12.24
N GLU A 95 10.97 -2.62 11.47
CA GLU A 95 12.13 -3.34 11.98
C GLU A 95 13.28 -2.40 12.39
N THR A 96 13.38 -1.20 11.80
CA THR A 96 14.51 -0.29 12.02
C THR A 96 14.18 0.85 12.98
N ARG A 97 12.95 1.36 12.94
CA ARG A 97 12.53 2.47 13.80
C ARG A 97 11.02 2.50 13.88
N TYR A 98 10.47 2.66 15.09
CA TYR A 98 9.06 3.00 15.23
C TYR A 98 8.83 4.40 14.64
N PRO A 99 7.88 4.56 13.71
CA PRO A 99 7.65 5.85 13.07
C PRO A 99 7.08 6.81 14.11
N CYS A 100 7.26 8.12 13.88
CA CYS A 100 6.45 9.13 14.55
C CYS A 100 4.98 8.73 14.40
N ARG A 101 4.25 8.67 15.52
CA ARG A 101 2.84 8.26 15.56
C ARG A 101 2.06 9.10 14.55
N VAL A 102 1.63 8.47 13.47
CA VAL A 102 0.71 9.10 12.53
C VAL A 102 -0.65 9.10 13.18
N GLU A 103 -1.34 10.23 13.14
CA GLU A 103 -2.67 10.35 13.71
C GLU A 103 -3.64 9.43 12.96
N THR A 104 -4.17 8.44 13.66
CA THR A 104 -5.21 7.54 13.18
C THR A 104 -6.48 7.73 14.00
N HIS A 105 -7.62 7.57 13.34
CA HIS A 105 -8.93 7.75 13.97
C HIS A 105 -9.71 6.42 13.99
N PRO A 106 -10.56 6.20 14.99
CA PRO A 106 -11.48 5.06 15.01
C PRO A 106 -12.41 5.12 13.79
N VAL A 107 -12.54 4.01 13.07
CA VAL A 107 -13.35 3.92 11.84
C VAL A 107 -14.18 2.64 11.85
N PRO A 108 -15.44 2.66 11.39
CA PRO A 108 -16.28 1.46 11.36
C PRO A 108 -15.89 0.48 10.24
N LYS A 109 -15.18 0.96 9.21
CA LYS A 109 -14.83 0.25 7.98
C LYS A 109 -13.65 0.93 7.28
N PHE A 110 -12.94 0.19 6.43
CA PHE A 110 -11.89 0.71 5.55
C PHE A 110 -12.36 0.77 4.09
N ASP A 111 -12.05 1.86 3.40
CA ASP A 111 -12.26 1.94 1.95
C ASP A 111 -11.20 1.12 1.20
N VAL A 112 -9.98 1.07 1.75
CA VAL A 112 -8.88 0.33 1.16
C VAL A 112 -7.99 -0.31 2.23
N PHE A 113 -7.59 -1.55 2.01
CA PHE A 113 -6.55 -2.23 2.77
C PHE A 113 -5.27 -2.24 1.94
N VAL A 114 -4.21 -1.58 2.42
CA VAL A 114 -2.96 -1.49 1.66
C VAL A 114 -2.02 -2.64 2.04
N SER A 115 -2.04 -3.70 1.23
CA SER A 115 -1.12 -4.82 1.39
C SER A 115 0.19 -4.55 0.67
N HIS A 116 1.31 -4.77 1.37
CA HIS A 116 2.63 -4.50 0.86
C HIS A 116 3.72 -5.24 1.65
N THR A 117 4.96 -5.22 1.13
CA THR A 117 6.13 -5.77 1.82
C THR A 117 7.09 -4.65 2.23
N TRP A 118 7.60 -4.69 3.46
CA TRP A 118 8.60 -3.74 3.96
C TRP A 118 10.00 -3.93 3.33
N ARG A 119 10.25 -5.05 2.63
CA ARG A 119 11.49 -5.29 1.87
C ARG A 119 11.64 -4.36 0.68
N THR A 120 10.53 -3.96 0.06
CA THR A 120 10.57 -3.05 -1.09
C THR A 120 10.89 -1.63 -0.64
N PRO A 121 11.82 -0.92 -1.31
CA PRO A 121 12.15 0.45 -0.96
C PRO A 121 10.93 1.36 -0.94
N GLY A 122 10.73 2.08 0.17
CA GLY A 122 9.60 2.98 0.39
C GLY A 122 9.34 4.00 -0.71
N ARG A 123 10.41 4.51 -1.33
CA ARG A 123 10.34 5.49 -2.44
C ARG A 123 9.44 5.04 -3.60
N TRP A 124 9.41 3.73 -3.89
CA TRP A 124 8.59 3.18 -4.96
C TRP A 124 7.12 3.07 -4.57
N LYS A 125 6.85 2.75 -3.30
CA LYS A 125 5.50 2.77 -2.73
C LYS A 125 4.93 4.19 -2.78
N ILE A 126 5.73 5.17 -2.34
CA ILE A 126 5.35 6.59 -2.38
C ILE A 126 5.07 7.02 -3.81
N LEU A 127 5.96 6.72 -4.76
CA LEU A 127 5.77 7.10 -6.16
C LEU A 127 4.48 6.51 -6.75
N CYS A 128 4.24 5.22 -6.50
CA CYS A 128 3.03 4.52 -6.95
C CYS A 128 1.76 5.15 -6.36
N LEU A 129 1.74 5.36 -5.05
CA LEU A 129 0.60 5.94 -4.33
C LEU A 129 0.36 7.43 -4.69
N MET A 130 1.42 8.21 -4.89
CA MET A 130 1.34 9.60 -5.36
C MET A 130 0.72 9.67 -6.75
N TYR A 131 1.15 8.79 -7.66
CA TYR A 131 0.59 8.73 -9.00
C TYR A 131 -0.90 8.33 -8.97
N GLN A 132 -1.22 7.26 -8.24
CA GLN A 132 -2.59 6.76 -8.12
C GLN A 132 -3.56 7.77 -7.51
N THR A 133 -3.14 8.49 -6.47
CA THR A 133 -4.01 9.45 -5.77
C THR A 133 -3.98 10.86 -6.37
N GLY A 134 -2.95 11.19 -7.15
CA GLY A 134 -2.66 12.55 -7.60
C GLY A 134 -2.83 12.83 -9.09
N TRP A 135 -2.95 11.81 -9.95
CA TRP A 135 -3.04 12.01 -11.40
C TRP A 135 -4.14 12.99 -11.82
N GLY A 136 -5.31 12.95 -11.18
CA GLY A 136 -6.43 13.82 -11.50
C GLY A 136 -6.14 15.30 -11.25
N LEU A 137 -5.49 15.62 -10.12
CA LEU A 137 -5.09 17.00 -9.81
C LEU A 137 -3.97 17.46 -10.76
N SER A 138 -2.97 16.61 -11.03
CA SER A 138 -1.92 16.91 -12.00
C SER A 138 -2.48 17.19 -13.39
N PHE A 139 -3.42 16.37 -13.85
CA PHE A 139 -4.08 16.56 -15.14
C PHE A 139 -4.90 17.86 -15.19
N PHE A 140 -5.64 18.16 -14.11
CA PHE A 140 -6.38 19.42 -14.01
C PHE A 140 -5.46 20.64 -14.05
N LEU A 141 -4.39 20.67 -13.26
CA LEU A 141 -3.43 21.78 -13.28
C LEU A 141 -2.72 21.89 -14.62
N GLN A 142 -2.34 20.76 -15.23
CA GLN A 142 -1.71 20.71 -16.54
C GLN A 142 -2.62 21.30 -17.62
N THR A 143 -3.90 20.93 -17.64
CA THR A 143 -4.87 21.47 -18.60
C THR A 143 -5.12 22.96 -18.35
N LEU A 144 -5.27 23.38 -17.09
CA LEU A 144 -5.41 24.79 -16.73
C LEU A 144 -4.22 25.64 -17.21
N VAL A 145 -2.99 25.22 -16.92
CA VAL A 145 -1.77 25.93 -17.35
C VAL A 145 -1.65 25.95 -18.87
N ALA A 146 -1.93 24.82 -19.55
CA ALA A 146 -1.92 24.75 -21.00
C ALA A 146 -2.94 25.70 -21.64
N THR A 147 -4.16 25.79 -21.10
CA THR A 147 -5.18 26.72 -21.56
C THR A 147 -4.75 28.17 -21.36
N VAL A 148 -4.19 28.51 -20.20
CA VAL A 148 -3.68 29.87 -19.94
C VAL A 148 -2.57 30.23 -20.92
N LEU A 149 -1.59 29.34 -21.13
CA LEU A 149 -0.50 29.59 -22.08
C LEU A 149 -0.99 29.72 -23.52
N LEU A 150 -1.99 28.92 -23.92
CA LEU A 150 -2.63 29.05 -25.22
C LEU A 150 -3.31 30.41 -25.38
N VAL A 151 -4.13 30.84 -24.41
CA VAL A 151 -4.84 32.13 -24.46
C VAL A 151 -3.85 33.29 -24.48
N LEU A 152 -2.85 33.28 -23.60
CA LEU A 152 -1.80 34.31 -23.57
C LEU A 152 -1.01 34.37 -24.88
N GLY A 153 -0.87 33.22 -25.54
CA GLY A 153 -0.34 33.15 -26.87
C GLY A 153 -1.24 33.80 -27.91
N LEU A 154 -2.53 33.45 -27.95
CA LEU A 154 -3.49 33.98 -28.92
C LEU A 154 -3.62 35.52 -28.84
N ILE A 155 -3.43 36.10 -27.66
CA ILE A 155 -3.43 37.57 -27.47
C ILE A 155 -2.07 38.22 -27.70
N GLY A 156 -1.05 37.46 -28.12
CA GLY A 156 0.27 37.96 -28.51
C GLY A 156 1.19 38.33 -27.36
N ILE A 157 0.89 37.92 -26.11
CA ILE A 157 1.78 38.15 -24.97
C ILE A 157 2.94 37.16 -24.99
N LEU A 158 2.68 35.88 -25.31
CA LEU A 158 3.74 34.88 -25.49
C LEU A 158 4.01 34.60 -26.97
N PRO A 159 5.27 34.41 -27.37
CA PRO A 159 5.61 34.00 -28.73
C PRO A 159 5.17 32.55 -29.00
N LEU A 160 4.40 32.30 -30.07
CA LEU A 160 3.91 30.95 -30.42
C LEU A 160 4.78 30.14 -31.39
N PRO A 161 5.45 30.70 -32.41
CA PRO A 161 6.36 29.89 -33.20
C PRO A 161 7.78 30.00 -32.64
N SER A 162 8.25 28.95 -31.97
CA SER A 162 9.69 28.70 -31.85
C SER A 162 10.06 27.58 -32.82
N THR A 163 10.84 27.90 -33.85
CA THR A 163 11.43 26.86 -34.72
C THR A 163 12.43 26.06 -33.88
N THR A 164 12.07 24.85 -33.45
CA THR A 164 13.05 23.94 -32.86
C THR A 164 13.73 23.12 -33.94
N THR A 165 15.03 23.33 -34.12
CA THR A 165 15.88 22.44 -34.91
C THR A 165 16.27 21.24 -34.06
N ILE A 166 15.82 20.03 -34.42
CA ILE A 166 16.32 18.79 -33.83
C ILE A 166 17.60 18.42 -34.59
N ALA A 167 18.69 18.10 -33.88
CA ALA A 167 19.95 17.70 -34.51
C ALA A 167 19.73 16.44 -35.36
N GLY A 168 19.95 16.55 -36.68
CA GLY A 168 19.84 15.43 -37.63
C GLY A 168 18.49 15.29 -38.35
N ILE A 169 17.51 16.16 -38.08
CA ILE A 169 16.23 16.19 -38.81
C ILE A 169 16.11 17.57 -39.47
N PRO A 170 15.86 17.67 -40.80
CA PRO A 170 15.59 18.96 -41.43
C PRO A 170 14.43 19.65 -40.70
N PRO A 171 14.41 20.99 -40.58
CA PRO A 171 13.43 21.70 -39.78
C PRO A 171 12.03 21.53 -40.36
N GLU A 172 11.38 20.43 -40.01
CA GLU A 172 9.95 20.27 -40.11
C GLU A 172 9.37 21.24 -39.07
N GLN A 173 8.63 22.23 -39.55
CA GLN A 173 8.15 23.36 -38.78
C GLN A 173 7.05 22.90 -37.81
N TYR A 174 7.43 22.26 -36.72
CA TYR A 174 6.50 21.98 -35.65
C TYR A 174 6.30 23.25 -34.81
N GLU A 175 5.12 23.85 -34.90
CA GLU A 175 4.67 25.00 -34.10
C GLU A 175 4.42 24.59 -32.63
N ALA A 176 5.45 24.10 -31.94
CA ALA A 176 5.35 23.74 -30.54
C ALA A 176 5.82 24.89 -29.66
N SER A 177 4.88 25.58 -28.99
CA SER A 177 5.16 26.66 -28.04
C SER A 177 6.17 26.19 -26.97
N PRO A 178 7.33 26.85 -26.82
CA PRO A 178 8.39 26.42 -25.91
C PRO A 178 7.91 26.45 -24.46
N TRP A 179 6.97 27.34 -24.15
CA TRP A 179 6.34 27.50 -22.85
C TRP A 179 5.46 26.32 -22.45
N MET A 180 4.75 25.73 -23.41
CA MET A 180 3.95 24.53 -23.17
C MET A 180 4.85 23.34 -22.81
N ARG A 181 6.00 23.19 -23.51
CA ARG A 181 7.00 22.17 -23.18
C ARG A 181 7.61 22.41 -21.80
N ALA A 182 8.10 23.63 -21.56
CA ALA A 182 8.76 23.99 -20.30
C ALA A 182 7.85 23.87 -19.07
N SER A 183 6.55 24.16 -19.21
CA SER A 183 5.59 24.10 -18.09
C SER A 183 5.08 22.70 -17.76
N SER A 184 5.20 21.75 -18.69
CA SER A 184 4.59 20.41 -18.56
C SER A 184 5.07 19.61 -17.35
N LEU A 185 6.36 19.27 -17.29
CA LEU A 185 6.92 18.49 -16.19
C LEU A 185 6.78 19.20 -14.83
N PRO A 186 7.08 20.51 -14.69
CA PRO A 186 6.89 21.21 -13.42
C PRO A 186 5.45 21.19 -12.92
N THR A 187 4.47 21.40 -13.80
CA THR A 187 3.05 21.42 -13.41
C THR A 187 2.57 20.03 -13.02
N MET A 188 3.01 18.99 -13.73
CA MET A 188 2.73 17.61 -13.37
C MET A 188 3.28 17.27 -11.97
N ILE A 189 4.55 17.59 -11.72
CA ILE A 189 5.22 17.35 -10.42
C ILE A 189 4.52 18.13 -9.32
N LEU A 190 4.22 19.41 -9.55
CA LEU A 190 3.52 20.26 -8.60
C LEU A 190 2.15 19.67 -8.24
N GLY A 191 1.38 19.22 -9.23
CA GLY A 191 0.10 18.56 -8.98
C GLY A 191 0.21 17.29 -8.16
N LEU A 192 1.22 16.46 -8.42
CA LEU A 192 1.47 15.23 -7.66
C LEU A 192 1.85 15.56 -6.21
N CYS A 193 2.68 16.58 -6.00
CA CYS A 193 3.09 17.02 -4.67
C CYS A 193 1.95 17.70 -3.88
N MET A 194 1.01 18.37 -4.56
CA MET A 194 -0.15 19.02 -3.94
C MET A 194 -1.29 18.04 -3.61
N ALA A 195 -1.37 16.90 -4.31
CA ALA A 195 -2.47 15.94 -4.18
C ALA A 195 -2.69 15.40 -2.74
N PRO A 196 -1.66 15.09 -1.94
CA PRO A 196 -1.83 14.66 -0.54
C PRO A 196 -2.47 15.70 0.39
N TYR A 197 -2.38 16.98 0.03
CA TYR A 197 -2.85 18.10 0.86
C TYR A 197 -4.23 18.58 0.45
N VAL A 198 -4.50 18.63 -0.85
CA VAL A 198 -5.75 19.17 -1.40
C VAL A 198 -6.78 18.06 -1.63
N GLY A 199 -6.33 16.84 -1.93
CA GLY A 199 -7.22 15.76 -2.33
C GLY A 199 -8.23 15.35 -1.25
N ASP A 200 -7.81 15.37 0.02
CA ASP A 200 -8.69 15.02 1.16
C ASP A 200 -9.90 15.95 1.32
N LEU A 201 -9.90 17.11 0.66
CA LEU A 201 -11.05 18.01 0.64
C LEU A 201 -12.19 17.50 -0.25
N PHE A 202 -11.86 16.70 -1.27
CA PHE A 202 -12.82 16.24 -2.28
C PHE A 202 -13.22 14.78 -2.10
N ASN A 203 -12.28 13.93 -1.71
CA ASN A 203 -12.54 12.52 -1.46
C ASN A 203 -11.55 12.00 -0.41
N LYS A 204 -12.08 11.55 0.72
CA LYS A 204 -11.31 10.90 1.79
C LYS A 204 -11.44 9.41 1.61
N GLN A 205 -10.34 8.76 1.23
CA GLN A 205 -10.25 7.31 1.19
C GLN A 205 -9.56 6.85 2.48
N VAL A 206 -10.33 6.25 3.38
CA VAL A 206 -9.84 5.68 4.64
C VAL A 206 -9.09 4.39 4.33
N ALA A 207 -7.80 4.39 4.62
CA ALA A 207 -6.90 3.27 4.40
C ALA A 207 -6.54 2.60 5.73
N PHE A 208 -6.47 1.27 5.69
CA PHE A 208 -5.71 0.48 6.65
C PHE A 208 -4.27 0.36 6.17
N ILE A 209 -3.34 0.74 7.03
CA ILE A 209 -1.88 0.57 6.86
C ILE A 209 -1.37 -0.04 8.15
N ASP A 210 -0.83 -1.27 8.08
CA ASP A 210 -0.37 -2.09 9.22
C ASP A 210 0.42 -1.30 10.28
N MET A 211 1.45 -0.56 9.85
CA MET A 211 2.36 0.17 10.72
C MET A 211 1.71 1.37 11.43
N ALA A 212 0.65 1.96 10.84
CA ALA A 212 -0.05 3.11 11.43
C ALA A 212 -1.32 2.70 12.20
N SER A 213 -1.97 1.62 11.74
CA SER A 213 -3.30 1.20 12.21
C SER A 213 -3.21 0.25 13.41
N ILE A 214 -2.14 -0.55 13.48
CA ILE A 214 -1.82 -1.40 14.63
C ILE A 214 -0.84 -0.65 15.53
N ASP A 215 -1.10 -0.65 16.85
CA ASP A 215 -0.17 -0.09 17.82
C ASP A 215 1.14 -0.88 17.78
N GLN A 216 2.25 -0.22 17.43
CA GLN A 216 3.56 -0.85 17.33
C GLN A 216 4.33 -0.80 18.66
N THR A 217 3.87 0.00 19.62
CA THR A 217 4.59 0.32 20.87
C THR A 217 4.17 -0.57 22.03
N ASP A 218 2.87 -0.83 22.16
CA ASP A 218 2.34 -1.72 23.20
C ASP A 218 2.28 -3.16 22.67
N PRO A 219 3.04 -4.10 23.25
CA PRO A 219 3.07 -5.49 22.79
C PRO A 219 1.71 -6.18 22.86
N VAL A 220 0.87 -5.85 23.84
CA VAL A 220 -0.45 -6.46 24.02
C VAL A 220 -1.40 -5.99 22.91
N GLN A 221 -1.45 -4.67 22.68
CA GLN A 221 -2.28 -4.11 21.60
C GLN A 221 -1.77 -4.52 20.22
N LYS A 222 -0.45 -4.68 20.06
CA LYS A 222 0.16 -5.18 18.82
C LYS A 222 -0.30 -6.60 18.51
N GLU A 223 -0.23 -7.50 19.49
CA GLU A 223 -0.67 -8.89 19.34
C GLU A 223 -2.17 -8.98 19.02
N GLN A 224 -2.99 -8.18 19.72
CA GLN A 224 -4.43 -8.08 19.46
C GLN A 224 -4.71 -7.56 18.04
N GLY A 225 -3.97 -6.55 17.59
CA GLY A 225 -4.10 -6.00 16.24
C GLY A 225 -3.69 -7.00 15.16
N ILE A 226 -2.59 -7.73 15.34
CA ILE A 226 -2.14 -8.78 14.41
C ILE A 226 -3.17 -9.92 14.33
N SER A 227 -3.67 -10.36 15.48
CA SER A 227 -4.71 -11.41 15.55
C SER A 227 -6.01 -10.99 14.86
N SER A 228 -6.27 -9.68 14.76
CA SER A 228 -7.48 -9.11 14.16
C SER A 228 -7.38 -8.81 12.66
N ILE A 229 -6.24 -9.11 12.00
CA ILE A 229 -6.03 -8.78 10.57
C ILE A 229 -7.11 -9.36 9.65
N ALA A 230 -7.52 -10.61 9.87
CA ALA A 230 -8.55 -11.24 9.06
C ALA A 230 -9.89 -10.48 9.13
N GLY A 231 -10.22 -9.94 10.31
CA GLY A 231 -11.39 -9.11 10.49
C GLY A 231 -11.25 -7.71 9.85
N PHE A 232 -10.06 -7.10 9.87
CA PHE A 232 -9.79 -5.86 9.12
C PHE A 232 -9.99 -6.06 7.62
N LEU A 233 -9.53 -7.18 7.06
CA LEU A 233 -9.73 -7.54 5.64
C LEU A 233 -11.23 -7.69 5.31
N LYS A 234 -12.00 -8.37 6.16
CA LYS A 234 -13.46 -8.50 6.02
C LYS A 234 -14.18 -7.15 6.07
N LYS A 235 -13.63 -6.17 6.80
CA LYS A 235 -14.15 -4.81 6.93
C LYS A 235 -13.53 -3.84 5.92
N SER A 236 -12.86 -4.32 4.87
CA SER A 236 -12.27 -3.48 3.82
C SER A 236 -13.02 -3.63 2.50
N ASP A 237 -13.32 -2.52 1.83
CA ASP A 237 -14.01 -2.52 0.53
C ASP A 237 -13.15 -2.95 -0.66
N GLU A 238 -11.85 -2.68 -0.55
CA GLU A 238 -10.86 -2.93 -1.59
C GLU A 238 -9.56 -3.41 -0.95
N LEU A 239 -8.91 -4.41 -1.55
CA LEU A 239 -7.53 -4.78 -1.24
C LEU A 239 -6.63 -4.16 -2.30
N GLN A 240 -5.75 -3.26 -1.89
CA GLN A 240 -4.79 -2.63 -2.78
C GLN A 240 -3.40 -3.22 -2.56
N VAL A 241 -2.89 -3.92 -3.57
CA VAL A 241 -1.60 -4.59 -3.52
C VAL A 241 -0.50 -3.71 -4.11
N LEU A 242 0.46 -3.31 -3.29
CA LEU A 242 1.69 -2.66 -3.77
C LEU A 242 2.68 -3.74 -4.25
N TRP A 243 2.49 -4.14 -5.51
CA TRP A 243 3.24 -5.22 -6.11
C TRP A 243 4.75 -4.94 -6.20
N SER A 244 5.53 -5.97 -5.88
CA SER A 244 6.98 -6.01 -6.05
C SER A 244 7.45 -7.46 -6.22
N VAL A 245 8.71 -7.65 -6.63
CA VAL A 245 9.32 -8.99 -6.78
C VAL A 245 9.27 -9.78 -5.48
N ASP A 246 9.44 -9.11 -4.33
CA ASP A 246 9.45 -9.75 -3.01
C ASP A 246 8.07 -9.89 -2.37
N TYR A 247 6.99 -9.45 -3.03
CA TYR A 247 5.67 -9.44 -2.42
C TYR A 247 5.15 -10.86 -2.16
N LEU A 248 5.14 -11.73 -3.17
CA LEU A 248 4.65 -13.11 -3.02
C LEU A 248 5.61 -14.04 -2.26
N SER A 249 6.83 -13.61 -1.95
CA SER A 249 7.74 -14.40 -1.11
C SER A 249 7.40 -14.29 0.39
N ARG A 250 6.50 -13.39 0.77
CA ARG A 250 6.07 -13.18 2.15
C ARG A 250 4.77 -13.92 2.42
N LEU A 251 4.83 -14.87 3.36
CA LEU A 251 3.66 -15.65 3.79
C LEU A 251 2.49 -14.75 4.20
N TRP A 252 2.77 -13.66 4.92
CA TRP A 252 1.75 -12.69 5.34
C TRP A 252 1.03 -12.05 4.14
N CYS A 253 1.74 -11.59 3.12
CA CYS A 253 1.13 -10.98 1.94
C CYS A 253 0.26 -11.98 1.15
N VAL A 254 0.69 -13.24 1.08
CA VAL A 254 -0.09 -14.33 0.45
C VAL A 254 -1.35 -14.65 1.27
N PHE A 255 -1.21 -14.72 2.60
CA PHE A 255 -2.35 -14.88 3.51
C PHE A 255 -3.37 -13.77 3.31
N GLU A 256 -2.95 -12.50 3.27
CA GLU A 256 -3.86 -11.35 3.10
C GLU A 256 -4.66 -11.45 1.80
N LEU A 257 -4.01 -11.82 0.71
CA LEU A 257 -4.65 -12.01 -0.59
C LEU A 257 -5.71 -13.13 -0.55
N ALA A 258 -5.35 -14.28 0.03
CA ALA A 258 -6.26 -15.43 0.14
C ALA A 258 -7.42 -15.16 1.11
N ALA A 259 -7.13 -14.57 2.26
CA ALA A 259 -8.10 -14.22 3.29
C ALA A 259 -9.09 -13.17 2.78
N TYR A 260 -8.60 -12.11 2.11
CA TYR A 260 -9.47 -11.11 1.50
C TYR A 260 -10.39 -11.73 0.44
N ARG A 261 -9.87 -12.59 -0.44
CA ARG A 261 -10.69 -13.22 -1.47
C ARG A 261 -11.78 -14.13 -0.88
N THR A 262 -11.48 -14.78 0.23
CA THR A 262 -12.42 -15.65 0.95
C THR A 262 -13.47 -14.82 1.69
N ALA A 263 -13.07 -13.74 2.35
CA ALA A 263 -13.95 -12.88 3.14
C ALA A 263 -14.83 -11.94 2.29
N ASN A 264 -14.34 -11.51 1.12
CA ASN A 264 -15.00 -10.54 0.24
C ASN A 264 -15.16 -11.09 -1.20
N PRO A 265 -16.07 -12.05 -1.44
CA PRO A 265 -16.26 -12.64 -2.77
C PRO A 265 -16.75 -11.62 -3.83
N SER A 266 -17.46 -10.57 -3.41
CA SER A 266 -17.89 -9.44 -4.25
C SER A 266 -17.02 -8.19 -4.09
N GLY A 267 -15.97 -8.23 -3.25
CA GLY A 267 -15.04 -7.12 -3.08
C GLY A 267 -14.30 -6.82 -4.38
N LYS A 268 -13.87 -5.57 -4.56
CA LYS A 268 -13.04 -5.23 -5.72
C LYS A 268 -11.75 -6.05 -5.65
N SER A 269 -11.43 -6.73 -6.76
CA SER A 269 -10.18 -7.47 -6.91
C SER A 269 -9.01 -6.48 -6.98
N PRO A 270 -7.85 -6.85 -6.41
CA PRO A 270 -6.62 -6.05 -6.47
C PRO A 270 -6.12 -5.83 -7.90
#